data_AF-A0AAD8C1R1-F1
#
_entry.id   AF-A0AAD8C1R1-F1
#
_cell.length_a   1.000
_cell.length_b   1.000
_cell.length_c   1.000
_cell.angle_alpha   90.00
_cell.angle_beta   90.00
_cell.angle_gamma   90.00
#
_symmetry.space_group_name_H-M   'P 1'
#
loop_
_entity.id
_entity.type
_entity.pdbx_description
1 polymer ?
#
loop_
_entity_poly.entity_id
_entity_poly.type
_entity_poly.pdbx_seq_one_letter_code
_entity_poly.pdbx_strand_id
1 'polypeptide(L)'
;MLMMCIITTLPDVTPKYLQLFLLPTLVRFTHDVSSSSTESSLTTYKKEKKFVSRDRTFEHATSSPYKTPGPRRYGHYIEYMTDGVLPRHERPVRSLPPYRPSDSWSTKKALFGQNDYIDILGDGTVHPADLLTGPRWLIAFKADERLRLLRQMEWEGNRLKLFYPSEYNRIQKRIRYLTKIYNFKRKSRSADGDMNL
;
A
#
# COMPACT_ATOMS: atom_id res chain seq x y z
N MET A 1 -23.74 42.15 59.35
CA MET A 1 -23.35 41.65 60.68
C MET A 1 -22.75 40.27 60.49
N LEU A 2 -21.43 40.17 60.73
CA LEU A 2 -20.60 38.98 61.01
C LEU A 2 -20.59 37.76 60.07
N MET A 3 -19.39 37.52 59.51
CA MET A 3 -18.82 36.20 59.23
C MET A 3 -19.03 35.23 60.39
N MET A 4 -19.14 33.93 60.12
CA MET A 4 -18.28 32.89 60.71
C MET A 4 -18.28 31.61 59.87
N CYS A 5 -17.09 31.29 59.32
CA CYS A 5 -16.63 29.92 59.05
C CYS A 5 -16.32 29.20 60.37
N ILE A 6 -16.43 27.87 60.41
CA ILE A 6 -15.61 26.84 61.11
C ILE A 6 -16.21 25.48 60.65
N ILE A 7 -15.61 24.67 59.76
CA ILE A 7 -14.41 23.79 59.80
C ILE A 7 -14.61 22.53 60.70
N THR A 8 -14.29 21.35 60.12
CA THR A 8 -14.00 20.00 60.68
C THR A 8 -15.22 19.09 60.91
N THR A 9 -15.25 17.79 60.54
CA THR A 9 -14.21 16.74 60.54
C THR A 9 -14.46 15.63 59.49
N LEU A 10 -13.44 15.31 58.68
CA LEU A 10 -13.22 13.97 58.09
C LEU A 10 -12.51 13.07 59.11
N PRO A 11 -12.71 11.75 59.02
CA PRO A 11 -11.58 10.84 58.78
C PRO A 11 -11.90 9.95 57.56
N ASP A 12 -11.07 9.86 56.52
CA ASP A 12 -9.72 9.29 56.39
C ASP A 12 -9.64 7.77 56.67
N VAL A 13 -8.75 7.11 55.91
CA VAL A 13 -8.30 5.71 55.95
C VAL A 13 -8.86 4.73 54.89
N THR A 14 -8.35 4.96 53.68
CA THR A 14 -7.58 4.06 52.78
C THR A 14 -8.18 2.77 52.16
N PRO A 15 -7.71 2.46 50.93
CA PRO A 15 -8.22 1.37 50.09
C PRO A 15 -7.50 0.04 50.35
N LYS A 16 -8.25 -1.06 50.38
CA LYS A 16 -7.69 -2.41 50.33
C LYS A 16 -7.34 -2.77 48.89
N TYR A 17 -6.11 -2.43 48.50
CA TYR A 17 -5.43 -3.14 47.42
C TYR A 17 -4.97 -4.51 47.92
N LEU A 18 -4.90 -5.44 46.96
CA LEU A 18 -4.16 -6.70 46.92
C LEU A 18 -4.96 -7.98 47.21
N GLN A 19 -4.70 -8.94 46.31
CA GLN A 19 -5.12 -10.34 46.24
C GLN A 19 -6.44 -10.61 45.50
N LEU A 20 -6.50 -11.30 44.37
CA LEU A 20 -5.53 -12.00 43.53
C LEU A 20 -6.11 -11.96 42.11
N PHE A 21 -5.40 -11.34 41.16
CA PHE A 21 -5.66 -11.59 39.74
C PHE A 21 -5.23 -13.03 39.45
N LEU A 22 -6.17 -13.96 39.52
CA LEU A 22 -6.00 -15.29 38.99
C LEU A 22 -6.01 -15.16 37.47
N LEU A 23 -4.82 -15.17 36.87
CA LEU A 23 -4.62 -15.21 35.43
C LEU A 23 -5.33 -16.46 34.87
N PRO A 24 -6.30 -16.34 33.94
CA PRO A 24 -6.67 -17.49 33.15
C PRO A 24 -5.45 -17.85 32.30
N THR A 25 -4.94 -19.05 32.56
CA THR A 25 -3.92 -19.74 31.80
C THR A 25 -4.13 -19.50 30.30
N LEU A 26 -3.18 -18.81 29.67
CA LEU A 26 -3.05 -18.76 28.22
C LEU A 26 -2.80 -20.19 27.73
N VAL A 27 -3.88 -20.87 27.33
CA VAL A 27 -3.79 -21.98 26.39
C VAL A 27 -3.23 -21.37 25.11
N ARG A 28 -1.91 -21.46 24.94
CA ARG A 28 -1.26 -21.21 23.65
C ARG A 28 -1.76 -22.29 22.71
N PHE A 29 -2.80 -21.99 21.94
CA PHE A 29 -3.05 -22.69 20.69
C PHE A 29 -1.85 -22.39 19.78
N THR A 30 -0.86 -23.27 19.79
CA THR A 30 0.09 -23.37 18.70
C THR A 30 -0.71 -23.87 17.50
N HIS A 31 -1.17 -22.95 16.66
CA HIS A 31 -1.40 -23.34 15.28
C HIS A 31 -0.04 -23.74 14.74
N ASP A 32 0.14 -25.04 14.52
CA ASP A 32 1.17 -25.55 13.62
C ASP A 32 0.86 -24.94 12.25
N VAL A 33 1.41 -23.75 12.03
CA VAL A 33 1.61 -23.19 10.71
C VAL A 33 2.73 -24.03 10.13
N SER A 34 2.36 -25.17 9.53
CA SER A 34 3.19 -25.78 8.50
C SER A 34 3.17 -24.85 7.29
N SER A 35 3.85 -23.71 7.41
CA SER A 35 4.37 -23.01 6.25
C SER A 35 5.39 -23.97 5.68
N SER A 36 4.98 -24.81 4.73
CA SER A 36 5.89 -25.30 3.72
C SER A 36 6.36 -24.06 2.97
N SER A 37 7.36 -23.39 3.52
CA SER A 37 8.25 -22.53 2.76
C SER A 37 8.95 -23.46 1.77
N THR A 38 8.25 -23.78 0.68
CA THR A 38 8.95 -23.97 -0.59
C THR A 38 9.57 -22.61 -0.86
N GLU A 39 10.72 -22.36 -0.24
CA GLU A 39 11.68 -21.41 -0.75
C GLU A 39 12.01 -21.93 -2.14
N SER A 40 11.24 -21.49 -3.13
CA SER A 40 11.65 -21.55 -4.51
C SER A 40 12.87 -20.65 -4.57
N SER A 41 14.03 -21.23 -4.26
CA SER A 41 15.32 -20.60 -4.48
C SER A 41 15.34 -20.28 -5.97
N LEU A 42 15.05 -19.03 -6.30
CA LEU A 42 15.31 -18.47 -7.60
C LEU A 42 16.84 -18.51 -7.72
N THR A 43 17.34 -19.64 -8.20
CA THR A 43 18.74 -19.85 -8.55
C THR A 43 19.03 -18.88 -9.68
N THR A 44 19.34 -17.64 -9.30
CA THR A 44 19.85 -16.64 -10.21
C THR A 44 21.21 -17.16 -10.63
N TYR A 45 21.26 -17.73 -11.83
CA TYR A 45 22.39 -18.41 -12.47
C TYR A 45 23.52 -17.42 -12.80
N LYS A 46 23.99 -16.64 -11.82
CA LYS A 46 25.23 -15.90 -11.97
C LYS A 46 26.37 -16.89 -11.69
N LYS A 47 26.73 -17.66 -12.72
CA LYS A 47 27.89 -18.54 -12.68
C LYS A 47 29.14 -17.66 -12.57
N GLU A 48 29.66 -17.50 -11.37
CA GLU A 48 30.92 -16.78 -11.17
C GLU A 48 32.02 -17.51 -11.96
N LYS A 49 32.69 -16.80 -12.86
CA LYS A 49 33.86 -17.32 -13.57
C LYS A 49 35.00 -17.40 -12.54
N LYS A 50 35.19 -18.58 -11.94
CA LYS A 50 36.43 -18.87 -11.22
C LYS A 50 37.58 -18.87 -12.23
N PHE A 51 38.48 -17.91 -12.13
CA PHE A 51 39.73 -17.92 -12.89
C PHE A 51 40.63 -18.98 -12.27
N VAL A 52 40.68 -20.17 -12.87
CA VAL A 52 41.63 -21.22 -12.47
C VAL A 52 42.94 -20.91 -13.16
N SER A 53 43.83 -20.16 -12.49
CA SER A 53 45.23 -20.09 -12.90
C SER A 53 45.81 -21.50 -12.77
N ARG A 54 46.21 -22.10 -13.89
CA ARG A 54 46.81 -23.44 -13.93
C ARG A 54 48.27 -23.38 -13.50
N ASP A 55 48.55 -22.94 -12.28
CA ASP A 55 49.90 -22.95 -11.75
C ASP A 55 49.98 -24.03 -10.66
N ARG A 56 50.73 -25.10 -10.95
CA ARG A 56 51.06 -26.14 -9.98
C ARG A 56 51.98 -25.52 -8.94
N THR A 57 51.46 -25.14 -7.78
CA THR A 57 52.28 -24.74 -6.63
C THR A 57 52.82 -25.99 -5.94
N PHE A 58 54.05 -26.39 -6.26
CA PHE A 58 54.82 -27.32 -5.43
C PHE A 58 55.23 -26.57 -4.15
N GLU A 59 54.99 -27.14 -2.97
CA GLU A 59 55.09 -26.46 -1.66
C GLU A 59 56.51 -25.95 -1.29
N HIS A 60 57.54 -26.26 -2.09
CA HIS A 60 58.94 -25.91 -1.82
C HIS A 60 59.62 -25.09 -2.92
N ALA A 61 58.87 -24.38 -3.76
CA ALA A 61 59.47 -23.49 -4.76
C ALA A 61 59.96 -22.18 -4.11
N THR A 62 61.26 -21.90 -4.17
CA THR A 62 61.82 -20.58 -3.84
C THR A 62 61.45 -19.56 -4.90
N SER A 63 60.95 -18.38 -4.50
CA SER A 63 60.63 -17.29 -5.44
C SER A 63 61.90 -16.81 -6.12
N SER A 64 61.97 -16.89 -7.45
CA SER A 64 63.13 -16.37 -8.18
C SER A 64 63.16 -14.84 -8.12
N PRO A 65 64.36 -14.21 -8.14
CA PRO A 65 64.50 -12.75 -8.10
C PRO A 65 64.16 -12.09 -9.46
N TYR A 66 63.84 -12.87 -10.48
CA TYR A 66 63.50 -12.41 -11.82
C TYR A 66 61.99 -12.31 -12.00
N LYS A 67 61.52 -11.33 -12.78
CA LYS A 67 60.10 -11.25 -13.13
C LYS A 67 59.68 -12.49 -13.91
N THR A 68 58.64 -13.20 -13.44
CA THR A 68 58.00 -14.27 -14.20
C THR A 68 57.56 -13.69 -15.55
N PRO A 69 57.97 -14.26 -16.69
CA PRO A 69 57.56 -13.74 -17.99
C PRO A 69 56.05 -13.79 -18.07
N GLY A 70 55.42 -12.64 -18.34
CA GLY A 70 53.98 -12.56 -18.54
C GLY A 70 53.54 -13.49 -19.69
N PRO A 71 52.25 -13.86 -19.76
CA PRO A 71 51.76 -14.75 -20.80
C PRO A 71 52.19 -14.23 -22.20
N ARG A 72 53.12 -14.92 -22.87
CA ARG A 72 53.67 -14.49 -24.17
C ARG A 72 52.64 -14.46 -25.29
N ARG A 73 51.51 -15.14 -25.12
CA ARG A 73 50.41 -15.22 -26.07
C ARG A 73 49.17 -14.62 -25.42
N TYR A 74 48.76 -13.44 -25.87
CA TYR A 74 47.40 -12.99 -25.67
C TYR A 74 46.52 -14.01 -26.41
N GLY A 75 45.72 -14.77 -25.67
CA GLY A 75 44.83 -15.76 -26.28
C GLY A 75 43.88 -15.08 -27.27
N HIS A 76 43.43 -15.83 -28.28
CA HIS A 76 42.39 -15.36 -29.18
C HIS A 76 41.11 -15.09 -28.39
N TYR A 77 40.58 -13.87 -28.47
CA TYR A 77 39.28 -13.54 -27.88
C TYR A 77 38.19 -13.96 -28.87
N ILE A 78 37.23 -14.74 -28.40
CA ILE A 78 36.11 -15.18 -29.22
C ILE A 78 35.15 -13.99 -29.33
N GLU A 79 35.08 -13.35 -30.50
CA GLU A 79 34.19 -12.20 -30.76
C GLU A 79 32.71 -12.57 -30.92
N TYR A 80 32.40 -13.86 -31.11
CA TYR A 80 31.03 -14.33 -31.30
C TYR A 80 30.40 -14.84 -29.99
N MET A 81 29.07 -14.71 -29.90
CA MET A 81 28.31 -15.19 -28.74
C MET A 81 28.38 -16.72 -28.68
N THR A 82 28.91 -17.25 -27.58
CA THR A 82 29.02 -18.71 -27.33
C THR A 82 27.84 -19.25 -26.51
N ASP A 83 26.93 -18.38 -26.08
CA ASP A 83 25.86 -18.68 -25.11
C ASP A 83 24.59 -19.29 -25.76
N GLY A 84 24.76 -20.38 -26.51
CA GLY A 84 23.68 -21.16 -27.10
C GLY A 84 23.04 -20.57 -28.37
N VAL A 85 22.02 -21.25 -28.90
CA VAL A 85 21.40 -20.96 -30.21
C VAL A 85 20.46 -19.75 -30.19
N LEU A 86 19.92 -19.39 -29.01
CA LEU A 86 18.96 -18.31 -28.88
C LEU A 86 19.67 -16.96 -28.66
N PRO A 87 19.30 -15.89 -29.40
CA PRO A 87 19.83 -14.55 -29.16
C PRO A 87 19.46 -14.06 -27.76
N ARG A 88 20.43 -14.11 -26.83
CA ARG A 88 20.28 -13.51 -25.51
C ARG A 88 20.51 -12.02 -25.63
N HIS A 89 19.47 -11.25 -25.93
CA HIS A 89 19.50 -9.81 -25.65
C HIS A 89 19.60 -9.61 -24.12
N GLU A 90 20.27 -8.55 -23.67
CA GLU A 90 20.50 -8.26 -22.23
C GLU A 90 19.20 -8.18 -21.41
N ARG A 91 18.06 -7.93 -22.09
CA ARG A 91 16.74 -7.86 -21.49
C ARG A 91 16.10 -9.26 -21.49
N PRO A 92 15.62 -9.76 -20.34
CA PRO A 92 14.91 -11.04 -20.31
C PRO A 92 13.65 -10.96 -21.18
N VAL A 93 13.35 -12.07 -21.87
CA VAL A 93 12.10 -12.21 -22.63
C VAL A 93 10.93 -12.08 -21.65
N ARG A 94 9.96 -11.20 -21.95
CA ARG A 94 8.74 -11.05 -21.13
C ARG A 94 7.94 -12.35 -21.20
N SER A 95 8.00 -13.16 -20.15
CA SER A 95 7.13 -14.32 -20.01
C SER A 95 5.69 -13.87 -19.77
N LEU A 96 4.74 -14.69 -20.20
CA LEU A 96 3.35 -14.51 -19.81
C LEU A 96 3.27 -14.62 -18.27
N PRO A 97 2.45 -13.79 -17.60
CA PRO A 97 2.20 -13.95 -16.18
C PRO A 97 1.61 -15.34 -15.92
N PRO A 98 1.86 -15.95 -14.75
CA PRO A 98 1.28 -17.25 -14.41
C PRO A 98 -0.26 -17.15 -14.40
N TYR A 99 -0.92 -18.16 -14.98
CA TYR A 99 -2.38 -18.25 -14.98
C TYR A 99 -2.92 -18.34 -13.56
N ARG A 100 -3.93 -17.51 -13.23
CA ARG A 100 -4.64 -17.52 -11.95
C ARG A 100 -6.13 -17.66 -12.22
N PRO A 101 -6.74 -18.86 -12.03
CA PRO A 101 -8.17 -19.02 -12.23
C PRO A 101 -8.94 -18.17 -11.21
N SER A 102 -9.98 -17.47 -11.65
CA SER A 102 -10.84 -16.71 -10.75
C SER A 102 -11.98 -17.57 -10.24
N ASP A 103 -12.18 -17.62 -8.92
CA ASP A 103 -13.38 -18.23 -8.34
C ASP A 103 -14.62 -17.36 -8.61
N SER A 104 -15.62 -17.89 -9.32
CA SER A 104 -16.87 -17.21 -9.62
C SER A 104 -17.85 -17.20 -8.44
N TRP A 105 -17.74 -18.19 -7.55
CA TRP A 105 -18.70 -18.45 -6.47
C TRP A 105 -18.16 -18.10 -5.08
N SER A 106 -17.06 -17.35 -5.01
CA SER A 106 -16.57 -16.75 -3.77
C SER A 106 -17.70 -16.04 -3.02
N THR A 107 -17.73 -16.14 -1.69
CA THR A 107 -18.81 -15.60 -0.84
C THR A 107 -19.15 -14.14 -1.15
N LYS A 108 -18.13 -13.30 -1.41
CA LYS A 108 -18.34 -11.89 -1.77
C LYS A 108 -19.12 -11.69 -3.07
N LYS A 109 -18.87 -12.53 -4.09
CA LYS A 109 -19.58 -12.47 -5.38
C LYS A 109 -20.97 -13.07 -5.26
N ALA A 110 -21.08 -14.20 -4.56
CA ALA A 110 -22.34 -14.92 -4.36
C ALA A 110 -23.36 -14.08 -3.56
N LEU A 111 -22.91 -13.33 -2.54
CA LEU A 111 -23.78 -12.50 -1.69
C LEU A 111 -23.91 -11.04 -2.16
N PHE A 112 -23.33 -10.69 -3.31
CA PHE A 112 -23.39 -9.32 -3.82
C PHE A 112 -24.84 -8.93 -4.16
N GLY A 113 -25.32 -7.79 -3.63
CA GLY A 113 -26.66 -7.26 -3.90
C GLY A 113 -27.80 -7.85 -3.05
N GLN A 114 -27.49 -8.73 -2.08
CA GLN A 114 -28.52 -9.41 -1.27
C GLN A 114 -29.50 -8.45 -0.56
N ASN A 115 -29.03 -7.26 -0.12
CA ASN A 115 -29.82 -6.32 0.69
C ASN A 115 -30.04 -4.96 0.01
N ASP A 116 -29.98 -4.88 -1.33
CA ASP A 116 -30.06 -3.60 -2.05
C ASP A 116 -31.47 -2.97 -2.01
N TYR A 117 -32.52 -3.79 -1.88
CA TYR A 117 -33.93 -3.37 -1.85
C TYR A 117 -34.56 -3.43 -0.46
N ILE A 118 -33.73 -3.26 0.59
CA ILE A 118 -34.18 -3.35 1.99
C ILE A 118 -35.22 -2.29 2.36
N ASP A 119 -35.22 -1.15 1.66
CA ASP A 119 -36.15 -0.05 1.89
C ASP A 119 -37.56 -0.33 1.39
N ILE A 120 -37.69 -0.93 0.21
CA ILE A 120 -38.99 -1.21 -0.42
C ILE A 120 -39.58 -2.57 -0.03
N LEU A 121 -38.75 -3.53 0.41
CA LEU A 121 -39.19 -4.86 0.83
C LEU A 121 -39.19 -5.07 2.35
N GLY A 122 -38.66 -4.10 3.12
CA GLY A 122 -38.58 -4.17 4.58
C GLY A 122 -39.45 -3.13 5.28
N ASP A 123 -39.08 -2.79 6.51
CA ASP A 123 -39.83 -1.86 7.38
C ASP A 123 -39.62 -0.37 7.04
N GLY A 124 -38.79 -0.07 6.02
CA GLY A 124 -38.44 1.30 5.62
C GLY A 124 -37.53 2.07 6.60
N THR A 125 -37.00 1.40 7.64
CA THR A 125 -36.19 2.02 8.70
C THR A 125 -34.74 2.30 8.28
N VAL A 126 -34.20 1.53 7.33
CA VAL A 126 -32.83 1.62 6.85
C VAL A 126 -32.85 1.99 5.37
N HIS A 127 -32.12 3.03 4.99
CA HIS A 127 -31.97 3.42 3.59
C HIS A 127 -30.73 2.73 2.98
N PRO A 128 -30.73 2.33 1.69
CA PRO A 128 -29.58 1.64 1.07
C PRO A 128 -28.27 2.44 1.14
N ALA A 129 -28.37 3.77 1.23
CA ALA A 129 -27.25 4.67 1.48
C ALA A 129 -26.43 4.33 2.74
N ASP A 130 -27.10 3.86 3.79
CA ASP A 130 -26.48 3.60 5.10
C ASP A 130 -25.66 2.31 5.09
N LEU A 131 -25.95 1.40 4.14
CA LEU A 131 -25.22 0.16 3.92
C LEU A 131 -23.89 0.37 3.17
N LEU A 132 -23.73 1.51 2.50
CA LEU A 132 -22.55 1.80 1.70
C LEU A 132 -21.33 2.07 2.59
N THR A 133 -20.26 1.31 2.36
CA THR A 133 -18.97 1.53 3.02
C THR A 133 -18.10 2.48 2.21
N GLY A 134 -17.59 3.55 2.84
CA GLY A 134 -16.65 4.46 2.19
C GLY A 134 -16.37 5.70 3.03
N PRO A 135 -15.65 6.69 2.46
CA PRO A 135 -15.45 7.99 3.11
C PRO A 135 -16.80 8.65 3.37
N ARG A 136 -17.03 9.12 4.60
CA ARG A 136 -18.35 9.64 5.02
C ARG A 136 -18.83 10.82 4.17
N TRP A 137 -17.91 11.66 3.68
CA TRP A 137 -18.23 12.77 2.79
C TRP A 137 -18.61 12.34 1.36
N LEU A 138 -18.43 11.07 1.00
CA LEU A 138 -18.77 10.51 -0.32
C LEU A 138 -20.00 9.59 -0.30
N ILE A 139 -20.41 9.11 0.87
CA ILE A 139 -21.60 8.25 1.01
C ILE A 139 -22.84 9.01 0.52
N ALA A 140 -23.66 8.33 -0.30
CA ALA A 140 -24.87 8.86 -0.91
C ALA A 140 -24.68 10.16 -1.70
N PHE A 141 -23.46 10.44 -2.17
CA PHE A 141 -23.16 11.67 -2.87
C PHE A 141 -22.56 11.42 -4.25
N LYS A 142 -23.26 11.89 -5.28
CA LYS A 142 -22.79 11.85 -6.66
C LYS A 142 -22.68 13.28 -7.19
N ALA A 143 -21.45 13.70 -7.49
CA ALA A 143 -21.18 15.00 -8.09
C ALA A 143 -19.84 15.00 -8.85
N ASP A 144 -19.64 16.07 -9.62
CA ASP A 144 -18.39 16.40 -10.29
C ASP A 144 -17.23 16.50 -9.29
N GLU A 145 -16.02 16.32 -9.81
CA GLU A 145 -14.79 16.33 -9.01
C GLU A 145 -14.67 17.60 -8.14
N ARG A 146 -14.96 18.79 -8.69
CA ARG A 146 -14.87 20.04 -7.94
C ARG A 146 -15.79 20.06 -6.72
N LEU A 147 -17.04 19.62 -6.87
CA LEU A 147 -18.03 19.59 -5.80
C LEU A 147 -17.66 18.54 -4.75
N ARG A 148 -17.12 17.41 -5.20
CA ARG A 148 -16.58 16.36 -4.33
C ARG A 148 -15.44 16.85 -3.45
N LEU A 149 -14.49 17.60 -4.02
CA LEU A 149 -13.38 18.20 -3.27
C LEU A 149 -13.83 19.30 -2.31
N LEU A 150 -14.82 20.12 -2.70
CA LEU A 150 -15.42 21.11 -1.80
C LEU A 150 -16.07 20.44 -0.59
N ARG A 151 -16.85 19.37 -0.81
CA ARG A 151 -17.47 18.60 0.28
C ARG A 151 -16.42 17.92 1.15
N GLN A 152 -15.37 17.36 0.57
CA GLN A 152 -14.25 16.82 1.34
C GLN A 152 -13.59 17.90 2.21
N MET A 153 -13.42 19.12 1.69
CA MET A 153 -12.87 20.25 2.45
C MET A 153 -13.80 20.74 3.56
N GLU A 154 -15.11 20.70 3.36
CA GLU A 154 -16.10 21.03 4.40
C GLU A 154 -16.04 20.04 5.57
N TRP A 155 -15.94 18.74 5.27
CA TRP A 155 -15.95 17.69 6.28
C TRP A 155 -14.59 17.48 6.96
N GLU A 156 -13.52 17.41 6.17
CA GLU A 156 -12.19 17.03 6.66
C GLU A 156 -11.19 18.20 6.65
N GLY A 157 -11.58 19.40 6.19
CA GLY A 157 -10.65 20.51 5.98
C GLY A 157 -9.88 20.91 7.24
N ASN A 158 -10.54 20.95 8.39
CA ASN A 158 -9.89 21.27 9.67
C ASN A 158 -8.84 20.23 10.06
N ARG A 159 -9.18 18.94 9.95
CA ARG A 159 -8.27 17.82 10.23
C ARG A 159 -7.08 17.83 9.26
N LEU A 160 -7.34 18.00 7.96
CA LEU A 160 -6.31 18.04 6.93
C LEU A 160 -5.37 19.23 7.13
N LYS A 161 -5.89 20.40 7.49
CA LYS A 161 -5.06 21.59 7.73
C LYS A 161 -4.09 21.40 8.91
N LEU A 162 -4.54 20.73 9.98
CA LEU A 162 -3.73 20.51 11.18
C LEU A 162 -2.70 19.39 10.98
N PHE A 163 -3.12 18.23 10.48
CA PHE A 163 -2.27 17.04 10.43
C PHE A 163 -1.59 16.81 9.08
N TYR A 164 -2.19 17.26 7.97
CA TYR A 164 -1.74 16.98 6.59
C TYR A 164 -1.76 18.24 5.70
N PRO A 165 -1.00 19.29 6.05
CA PRO A 165 -1.07 20.58 5.35
C PRO A 165 -0.67 20.51 3.88
N SER A 166 0.19 19.54 3.50
CA SER A 166 0.56 19.28 2.10
C SER A 166 -0.62 18.82 1.26
N GLU A 167 -1.40 17.84 1.75
CA GLU A 167 -2.60 17.34 1.07
C GLU A 167 -3.70 18.40 1.01
N TYR A 168 -3.90 19.15 2.10
CA TYR A 168 -4.82 20.29 2.13
C TYR A 168 -4.49 21.29 1.01
N ASN A 169 -3.22 21.67 0.85
CA ASN A 169 -2.78 22.57 -0.20
C ASN A 169 -2.99 21.98 -1.61
N ARG A 170 -2.77 20.67 -1.80
CA ARG A 170 -3.03 19.99 -3.08
C ARG A 170 -4.51 20.05 -3.46
N ILE A 171 -5.41 19.76 -2.52
CA ILE A 171 -6.86 19.84 -2.72
C ILE A 171 -7.27 21.27 -3.05
N GLN A 172 -6.78 22.27 -2.32
CA GLN A 172 -7.05 23.69 -2.60
C GLN A 172 -6.57 24.11 -4.00
N LYS A 173 -5.35 23.71 -4.39
CA LYS A 173 -4.83 23.97 -5.74
C LYS A 173 -5.72 23.33 -6.80
N ARG A 174 -6.17 22.10 -6.59
CA ARG A 174 -7.08 21.38 -7.52
C ARG A 174 -8.43 22.07 -7.63
N ILE A 175 -9.05 22.48 -6.51
CA ILE A 175 -10.29 23.25 -6.50
C ILE A 175 -10.14 24.55 -7.28
N ARG A 176 -9.05 25.30 -7.05
CA ARG A 176 -8.77 26.56 -7.77
C ARG A 176 -8.61 26.33 -9.27
N TYR A 177 -7.88 25.29 -9.67
CA TYR A 177 -7.70 24.90 -11.06
C TYR A 177 -9.02 24.53 -11.74
N LEU A 178 -9.82 23.66 -11.12
CA LEU A 178 -11.12 23.23 -11.67
C LEU A 178 -12.12 24.39 -11.74
N THR A 179 -12.12 25.27 -10.73
CA THR A 179 -12.95 26.48 -10.72
C THR A 179 -12.60 27.38 -11.90
N LYS A 180 -11.30 27.56 -12.18
CA LYS A 180 -10.85 28.30 -13.36
C LYS A 180 -11.38 27.63 -14.65
N ILE A 181 -11.18 26.33 -14.82
CA ILE A 181 -11.60 25.65 -16.05
C ILE A 181 -13.11 25.72 -16.28
N TYR A 182 -13.90 25.37 -15.26
CA TYR A 182 -15.36 25.26 -15.39
C TYR A 182 -16.06 26.61 -15.57
N ASN A 183 -15.47 27.69 -15.05
CA ASN A 183 -16.07 29.03 -15.12
C ASN A 183 -15.54 29.84 -16.32
N PHE A 184 -14.25 29.71 -16.68
CA PHE A 184 -13.68 30.49 -17.80
C PHE A 184 -13.91 29.86 -19.19
N LYS A 185 -14.18 28.56 -19.32
CA LYS A 185 -14.42 27.93 -20.64
C LYS A 185 -15.86 28.05 -21.17
N ARG A 186 -16.79 28.71 -20.47
CA ARG A 186 -18.20 28.83 -20.90
C ARG A 186 -18.51 30.06 -21.77
N LYS A 187 -17.63 30.43 -22.70
CA LYS A 187 -17.85 31.60 -23.57
C LYS A 187 -18.96 31.40 -24.63
N SER A 188 -19.54 30.20 -24.77
CA SER A 188 -20.55 29.89 -25.80
C SER A 188 -22.01 29.76 -25.32
N ARG A 189 -22.34 29.96 -24.03
CA ARG A 189 -23.73 29.75 -23.55
C ARG A 189 -24.70 30.91 -23.78
N SER A 190 -24.22 32.10 -24.10
CA SER A 190 -25.07 33.29 -24.32
C SER A 190 -25.51 33.48 -25.77
N ALA A 191 -25.34 32.48 -26.65
CA ALA A 191 -25.82 32.53 -28.04
C ALA A 191 -27.16 31.81 -28.26
N ASP A 192 -27.53 30.84 -27.40
CA ASP A 192 -28.66 29.92 -27.67
C ASP A 192 -29.79 29.98 -26.62
N GLY A 193 -29.86 31.05 -25.81
CA GLY A 193 -30.74 31.11 -24.63
C GLY A 193 -31.99 31.97 -24.74
N ASP A 194 -32.25 32.61 -25.87
CA ASP A 194 -33.38 33.54 -26.08
C ASP A 194 -34.28 33.09 -27.25
N MET A 195 -34.51 31.77 -27.38
CA MET A 195 -35.54 31.24 -28.26
C MET A 195 -36.35 30.15 -27.54
N ASN A 196 -37.52 30.57 -27.05
CA ASN A 196 -38.71 29.82 -26.63
C ASN A 196 -38.85 29.40 -25.16
N LEU A 197 -39.83 30.06 -24.53
CA LEU A 197 -40.92 29.58 -23.65
C LEU A 197 -40.66 28.36 -22.76
#